data_AF-A0A918PFC6-F1
#
_entry.id   AF-A0A918PFC6-F1
#
_cell.length_a   1.000
_cell.length_b   1.000
_cell.length_c   1.000
_cell.angle_alpha   90.00
_cell.angle_beta   90.00
_cell.angle_gamma   90.00
#
_symmetry.space_group_name_H-M   'P 1'
#
loop_
_entity.id
_entity.type
_entity.pdbx_description
1 polymer ?
#
loop_
_entity_poly.entity_id
_entity_poly.type
_entity_poly.pdbx_seq_one_letter_code
_entity_poly.pdbx_strand_id
1 'polypeptide(L)'
;MRKIITAALAASFLVPVAMAPEIASAQSAREVRQSQRDLREEQRDLRQAQRHGSRQDVREERRDVRQARQEVREDWRDYRKAHRDTYRRPAYVGPRGYSYRPVAVGHRFSSAYYGNRYWVSDYSRYRLPAPVRNHRWIRYGNDVVLVNVHTGRVAQVYSGFFW
;
A
#
# COMPACT_ATOMS: atom_id res chain seq x y z
N MET A 1 -52.52 17.49 -10.38
CA MET A 1 -52.73 17.31 -11.84
C MET A 1 -51.90 18.39 -12.53
N ARG A 2 -51.02 18.15 -13.52
CA ARG A 2 -50.95 17.14 -14.57
C ARG A 2 -49.47 16.83 -14.90
N LYS A 3 -49.24 15.60 -15.35
CA LYS A 3 -48.01 15.10 -15.97
C LYS A 3 -47.86 15.70 -17.37
N ILE A 4 -46.62 15.98 -17.80
CA ILE A 4 -46.21 15.85 -19.20
C ILE A 4 -44.89 15.07 -19.20
N ILE A 5 -44.95 13.93 -19.88
CA ILE A 5 -43.87 12.99 -20.17
C ILE A 5 -43.37 13.33 -21.58
N THR A 6 -42.06 13.47 -21.75
CA THR A 6 -41.29 13.11 -22.97
C THR A 6 -39.80 13.21 -22.62
N ALA A 7 -39.14 12.08 -22.37
CA ALA A 7 -38.34 11.35 -23.34
C ALA A 7 -36.91 11.93 -23.50
N ALA A 8 -35.94 11.30 -22.85
CA ALA A 8 -34.54 11.40 -23.24
C ALA A 8 -33.84 10.05 -22.99
N LEU A 9 -33.76 9.29 -24.08
CA LEU A 9 -32.74 8.30 -24.42
C LEU A 9 -32.32 7.30 -23.33
N ALA A 10 -32.92 6.12 -23.42
CA ALA A 10 -32.27 4.88 -23.00
C ALA A 10 -30.95 4.71 -23.78
N ALA A 11 -29.83 4.98 -23.14
CA ALA A 11 -28.54 4.46 -23.58
C ALA A 11 -28.51 2.98 -23.23
N SER A 12 -29.11 2.17 -24.10
CA SER A 12 -29.01 0.72 -24.09
C SER A 12 -27.56 0.33 -24.40
N PHE A 13 -26.68 0.39 -23.41
CA PHE A 13 -25.45 -0.36 -23.48
C PHE A 13 -25.84 -1.83 -23.33
N LEU A 14 -25.95 -2.52 -24.47
CA LEU A 14 -25.72 -3.96 -24.53
C LEU A 14 -24.31 -4.19 -23.96
N VAL A 15 -24.23 -4.43 -22.65
CA VAL A 15 -23.02 -4.96 -22.03
C VAL A 15 -23.00 -6.43 -22.41
N PRO A 16 -22.03 -6.90 -23.22
CA PRO A 16 -21.78 -8.33 -23.31
C PRO A 16 -21.45 -8.81 -21.90
N VAL A 17 -22.19 -9.79 -21.38
CA VAL A 17 -21.96 -10.44 -20.07
C VAL A 17 -20.71 -11.34 -20.15
N ALA A 18 -19.59 -10.72 -20.50
CA ALA A 18 -18.25 -11.29 -20.52
C ALA A 18 -17.23 -10.18 -20.20
N MET A 19 -17.51 -9.39 -19.16
CA MET A 19 -16.58 -8.39 -18.66
C MET A 19 -15.60 -9.05 -17.68
N ALA A 20 -14.42 -9.28 -18.23
CA ALA A 20 -13.30 -10.04 -17.71
C ALA A 20 -12.81 -9.57 -16.32
N PRO A 21 -12.04 -10.42 -15.59
CA PRO A 21 -11.34 -10.08 -14.35
C PRO A 21 -10.46 -8.81 -14.41
N GLU A 22 -10.21 -8.24 -15.59
CA GLU A 22 -9.39 -7.03 -15.77
C GLU A 22 -10.05 -5.75 -15.23
N ILE A 23 -11.38 -5.61 -15.29
CA ILE A 23 -12.07 -4.38 -14.84
C ILE A 23 -12.05 -4.25 -13.31
N ALA A 24 -12.21 -5.37 -12.59
CA ALA A 24 -12.09 -5.40 -11.13
C ALA A 24 -10.64 -5.14 -10.66
N SER A 25 -9.64 -5.53 -11.47
CA SER A 25 -8.23 -5.35 -11.17
C SER A 25 -7.80 -3.87 -11.21
N ALA A 26 -8.33 -3.12 -12.17
CA ALA A 26 -8.09 -1.69 -12.32
C ALA A 26 -8.79 -0.87 -11.22
N GLN A 27 -10.00 -1.29 -10.84
CA GLN A 27 -10.75 -0.68 -9.75
C GLN A 27 -10.02 -0.86 -8.40
N SER A 28 -9.66 -2.09 -8.03
CA SER A 28 -8.92 -2.36 -6.78
C SER A 28 -7.53 -1.69 -6.74
N ALA A 29 -6.86 -1.57 -7.89
CA ALA A 29 -5.61 -0.81 -7.97
C ALA A 29 -5.79 0.68 -7.66
N ARG A 30 -6.92 1.25 -8.10
CA ARG A 30 -7.28 2.65 -7.89
C ARG A 30 -7.70 2.91 -6.44
N GLU A 31 -8.49 2.02 -5.86
CA GLU A 31 -8.94 2.06 -4.46
C GLU A 31 -7.73 2.13 -3.51
N VAL A 32 -6.77 1.20 -3.62
CA VAL A 32 -5.55 1.24 -2.78
C VAL A 32 -4.80 2.57 -2.91
N ARG A 33 -4.71 3.13 -4.12
CA ARG A 33 -4.04 4.42 -4.33
C ARG A 33 -4.81 5.58 -3.74
N GLN A 34 -6.14 5.52 -3.75
CA GLN A 34 -7.01 6.53 -3.16
C GLN A 34 -6.88 6.51 -1.64
N SER A 35 -7.08 5.35 -1.02
CA SER A 35 -6.98 5.20 0.44
C SER A 35 -5.58 5.55 0.95
N GLN A 36 -4.52 5.32 0.16
CA GLN A 36 -3.17 5.78 0.50
C GLN A 36 -3.00 7.30 0.44
N ARG A 37 -3.74 8.00 -0.43
CA ARG A 37 -3.77 9.47 -0.46
C ARG A 37 -4.53 9.99 0.76
N ASP A 38 -5.70 9.44 1.02
CA ASP A 38 -6.56 9.82 2.15
C ASP A 38 -5.79 9.64 3.46
N LEU A 39 -5.13 8.50 3.67
CA LEU A 39 -4.26 8.28 4.83
C LEU A 39 -3.14 9.33 4.97
N ARG A 40 -2.60 9.86 3.87
CA ARG A 40 -1.56 10.91 3.95
C ARG A 40 -2.16 12.27 4.30
N GLU A 41 -3.38 12.53 3.88
CA GLU A 41 -4.16 13.73 4.20
C GLU A 41 -4.51 13.74 5.69
N GLU A 42 -5.13 12.67 6.19
CA GLU A 42 -5.42 12.49 7.63
C GLU A 42 -4.16 12.63 8.51
N GLN A 43 -3.01 12.16 8.02
CA GLN A 43 -1.75 12.34 8.74
C GLN A 43 -1.24 13.79 8.75
N ARG A 44 -1.57 14.59 7.73
CA ARG A 44 -1.28 16.04 7.70
C ARG A 44 -2.19 16.77 8.66
N ASP A 45 -3.47 16.43 8.67
CA ASP A 45 -4.48 17.08 9.51
C ASP A 45 -4.23 16.79 10.98
N LEU A 46 -3.91 15.54 11.32
CA LEU A 46 -3.41 15.19 12.65
C LEU A 46 -2.17 16.00 13.07
N ARG A 47 -1.20 16.20 12.16
CA ARG A 47 -0.02 17.02 12.48
C ARG A 47 -0.36 18.49 12.67
N GLN A 48 -1.34 19.01 11.94
CA GLN A 48 -1.82 20.38 12.09
C GLN A 48 -2.58 20.57 13.40
N ALA A 49 -3.49 19.66 13.74
CA ALA A 49 -4.18 19.64 15.02
C ALA A 49 -3.20 19.51 16.19
N GLN A 50 -2.13 18.73 16.07
CA GLN A 50 -1.08 18.66 17.09
C GLN A 50 -0.33 19.98 17.31
N ARG A 51 -0.26 20.86 16.30
CA ARG A 51 0.45 22.15 16.38
C ARG A 51 -0.44 23.29 16.84
N HIS A 52 -1.70 23.30 16.40
CA HIS A 52 -2.59 24.46 16.53
C HIS A 52 -3.98 24.13 17.10
N GLY A 53 -4.32 22.85 17.23
CA GLY A 53 -5.66 22.40 17.61
C GLY A 53 -5.82 22.13 19.11
N SER A 54 -7.05 21.84 19.49
CA SER A 54 -7.42 21.43 20.83
C SER A 54 -7.07 19.96 21.12
N ARG A 55 -7.14 19.57 22.40
CA ARG A 55 -6.98 18.15 22.79
C ARG A 55 -8.07 17.27 22.16
N GLN A 56 -9.25 17.81 21.89
CA GLN A 56 -10.36 17.08 21.28
C GLN A 56 -10.08 16.83 19.80
N ASP A 57 -9.64 17.85 19.07
CA ASP A 57 -9.30 17.77 17.64
C ASP A 57 -8.21 16.71 17.42
N VAL A 58 -7.15 16.73 18.21
CA VAL A 58 -6.08 15.71 18.14
C VAL A 58 -6.61 14.29 18.38
N ARG A 59 -7.65 14.10 19.19
CA ARG A 59 -8.23 12.77 19.44
C ARG A 59 -9.07 12.29 18.26
N GLU A 60 -9.83 13.19 17.65
CA GLU A 60 -10.64 12.97 16.46
C GLU A 60 -9.76 12.60 15.27
N GLU A 61 -8.78 13.45 14.94
CA GLU A 61 -7.80 13.21 13.88
C GLU A 61 -7.02 11.90 14.06
N ARG A 62 -6.71 11.52 15.31
CA ARG A 62 -6.10 10.22 15.59
C ARG A 62 -7.03 9.06 15.25
N ARG A 63 -8.34 9.22 15.40
CA ARG A 63 -9.36 8.24 15.04
C ARG A 63 -9.45 8.11 13.53
N ASP A 64 -9.43 9.22 12.81
CA ASP A 64 -9.55 9.25 11.35
C ASP A 64 -8.32 8.64 10.69
N VAL A 65 -7.12 8.97 11.17
CA VAL A 65 -5.88 8.27 10.79
C VAL A 65 -5.96 6.76 11.06
N ARG A 66 -6.59 6.32 12.16
CA ARG A 66 -6.75 4.88 12.44
C ARG A 66 -7.70 4.23 11.45
N GLN A 67 -8.80 4.89 11.11
CA GLN A 67 -9.78 4.40 10.15
C GLN A 67 -9.19 4.33 8.74
N ALA A 68 -8.56 5.40 8.26
CA ALA A 68 -7.90 5.43 6.95
C ALA A 68 -6.78 4.36 6.84
N ARG A 69 -6.08 4.07 7.94
CA ARG A 69 -5.11 2.95 7.99
C ARG A 69 -5.76 1.58 7.81
N GLN A 70 -6.96 1.41 8.36
CA GLN A 70 -7.71 0.17 8.25
C GLN A 70 -8.20 -0.01 6.81
N GLU A 71 -8.77 1.03 6.20
CA GLU A 71 -9.24 1.04 4.80
C GLU A 71 -8.09 0.70 3.83
N VAL A 72 -6.93 1.37 3.96
CA VAL A 72 -5.73 1.02 3.17
C VAL A 72 -5.36 -0.45 3.30
N ARG A 73 -5.47 -1.03 4.49
CA ARG A 73 -5.12 -2.42 4.74
C ARG A 73 -6.11 -3.37 4.06
N GLU A 74 -7.40 -3.06 4.10
CA GLU A 74 -8.47 -3.83 3.48
C GLU A 74 -8.34 -3.82 1.96
N ASP A 75 -8.28 -2.64 1.36
CA ASP A 75 -8.12 -2.51 -0.10
C ASP A 75 -6.85 -3.20 -0.59
N TRP A 76 -5.76 -3.10 0.18
CA TRP A 76 -4.51 -3.72 -0.20
C TRP A 76 -4.54 -5.23 -0.08
N ARG A 77 -5.28 -5.76 0.90
CA ARG A 77 -5.54 -7.20 1.03
C ARG A 77 -6.35 -7.71 -0.17
N ASP A 78 -7.39 -6.98 -0.56
CA ASP A 78 -8.25 -7.36 -1.69
C ASP A 78 -7.49 -7.26 -3.02
N TYR A 79 -6.69 -6.20 -3.19
CA TYR A 79 -5.79 -6.08 -4.32
C TYR A 79 -4.81 -7.25 -4.42
N ARG A 80 -4.17 -7.64 -3.30
CA ARG A 80 -3.27 -8.81 -3.23
C ARG A 80 -3.97 -10.11 -3.56
N LYS A 81 -5.22 -10.29 -3.10
CA LYS A 81 -6.03 -11.48 -3.39
C LYS A 81 -6.36 -11.57 -4.88
N ALA A 82 -6.75 -10.46 -5.50
CA ALA A 82 -7.05 -10.39 -6.93
C ALA A 82 -5.80 -10.54 -7.82
N HIS A 83 -4.64 -10.10 -7.35
CA HIS A 83 -3.39 -10.09 -8.13
C HIS A 83 -2.38 -11.12 -7.63
N ARG A 84 -2.85 -12.33 -7.34
CA ARG A 84 -2.04 -13.32 -6.62
C ARG A 84 -0.68 -13.58 -7.31
N ASP A 85 -0.67 -13.70 -8.64
CA ASP A 85 0.56 -13.99 -9.37
C ASP A 85 1.59 -12.86 -9.33
N THR A 86 1.18 -11.61 -9.07
CA THR A 86 2.12 -10.48 -8.96
C THR A 86 3.02 -10.59 -7.72
N TYR A 87 2.50 -11.16 -6.62
CA TYR A 87 3.21 -11.30 -5.36
C TYR A 87 3.94 -12.63 -5.24
N ARG A 88 3.70 -13.56 -6.18
CA ARG A 88 4.43 -14.81 -6.27
C ARG A 88 5.87 -14.53 -6.70
N ARG A 89 6.84 -14.94 -5.89
CA ARG A 89 8.26 -14.76 -6.22
C ARG A 89 9.05 -16.05 -6.06
N PRO A 90 10.12 -16.24 -6.84
CA PRO A 90 11.05 -17.34 -6.60
C PRO A 90 11.59 -17.32 -5.17
N ALA A 91 12.06 -18.46 -4.71
CA ALA A 91 12.69 -18.61 -3.39
C ALA A 91 13.72 -17.50 -3.14
N TYR A 92 13.70 -16.94 -1.94
CA TYR A 92 14.60 -15.86 -1.58
C TYR A 92 16.03 -16.39 -1.40
N VAL A 93 16.98 -15.80 -2.13
CA VAL A 93 18.41 -16.11 -1.99
C VAL A 93 19.10 -14.97 -1.26
N GLY A 94 19.26 -15.14 0.05
CA GLY A 94 19.93 -14.17 0.91
C GLY A 94 21.46 -14.13 0.72
N PRO A 95 22.15 -13.20 1.40
CA PRO A 95 23.60 -13.15 1.42
C PRO A 95 24.22 -14.41 2.03
N ARG A 96 25.55 -14.57 1.93
CA ARG A 96 26.26 -15.69 2.56
C ARG A 96 25.96 -15.75 4.07
N GLY A 97 25.62 -16.93 4.57
CA GLY A 97 25.23 -17.14 5.97
C GLY A 97 23.81 -16.67 6.31
N TYR A 98 22.99 -16.39 5.29
CA TYR A 98 21.59 -16.02 5.51
C TYR A 98 20.83 -17.13 6.24
N SER A 99 20.18 -16.72 7.33
CA SER A 99 19.11 -17.45 7.99
C SER A 99 17.99 -16.46 8.26
N TYR A 100 16.76 -16.87 8.01
CA TYR A 100 15.60 -16.01 8.21
C TYR A 100 15.39 -15.73 9.69
N ARG A 101 15.22 -14.45 10.03
CA ARG A 101 14.83 -13.98 11.36
C ARG A 101 13.80 -12.87 11.19
N PRO A 102 12.65 -12.92 11.90
CA PRO A 102 11.69 -11.82 11.85
C PRO A 102 12.36 -10.48 12.21
N VAL A 103 12.03 -9.45 11.44
CA VAL A 103 12.60 -8.10 11.59
C VAL A 103 11.51 -7.12 11.97
N ALA A 104 11.82 -6.23 12.91
CA ALA A 104 10.93 -5.16 13.34
C ALA A 104 11.44 -3.78 12.87
N VAL A 105 10.56 -2.78 12.95
CA VAL A 105 10.93 -1.38 12.73
C VAL A 105 12.05 -0.98 13.70
N GLY A 106 13.05 -0.25 13.21
CA GLY A 106 14.23 0.17 13.96
C GLY A 106 15.42 -0.79 13.88
N HIS A 107 15.21 -2.05 13.46
CA HIS A 107 16.30 -3.00 13.22
C HIS A 107 17.32 -2.43 12.22
N ARG A 108 18.59 -2.80 12.40
CA ARG A 108 19.68 -2.37 11.51
C ARG A 108 20.23 -3.57 10.76
N PHE A 109 19.99 -3.59 9.46
CA PHE A 109 20.59 -4.58 8.58
C PHE A 109 22.08 -4.33 8.36
N SER A 110 22.84 -5.40 8.12
CA SER A 110 24.14 -5.31 7.46
C SER A 110 23.96 -4.91 6.00
N SER A 111 24.94 -4.21 5.41
CA SER A 111 24.92 -3.72 4.02
C SER A 111 24.66 -4.81 2.99
N ALA A 112 25.09 -6.03 3.28
CA ALA A 112 24.83 -7.19 2.42
C ALA A 112 23.33 -7.43 2.16
N TYR A 113 22.44 -7.07 3.08
CA TYR A 113 21.00 -7.33 2.99
C TYR A 113 20.21 -6.28 2.20
N TYR A 114 20.78 -5.11 1.93
CA TYR A 114 20.09 -4.03 1.21
C TYR A 114 20.86 -3.54 -0.02
N GLY A 115 21.76 -4.37 -0.55
CA GLY A 115 22.37 -4.14 -1.87
C GLY A 115 21.33 -4.23 -3.00
N ASN A 116 21.68 -3.69 -4.17
CA ASN A 116 20.76 -3.48 -5.30
C ASN A 116 19.96 -4.72 -5.71
N ARG A 117 20.55 -5.93 -5.62
CA ARG A 117 19.87 -7.20 -5.93
C ARG A 117 18.62 -7.48 -5.09
N TYR A 118 18.52 -6.86 -3.92
CA TYR A 118 17.40 -7.02 -3.00
C TYR A 118 16.36 -5.90 -3.16
N TRP A 119 16.63 -4.90 -3.99
CA TRP A 119 15.73 -3.76 -4.17
C TRP A 119 14.45 -4.21 -4.87
N VAL A 120 13.33 -3.69 -4.36
CA VAL A 120 12.02 -3.77 -5.00
C VAL A 120 11.78 -2.44 -5.69
N SER A 121 12.32 -2.30 -6.90
CA SER A 121 12.27 -1.05 -7.68
C SER A 121 10.85 -0.72 -8.12
N ASP A 122 10.05 -1.72 -8.51
CA ASP A 122 8.66 -1.55 -8.96
C ASP A 122 7.67 -1.45 -7.79
N TYR A 123 7.91 -0.55 -6.85
CA TYR A 123 7.04 -0.35 -5.68
C TYR A 123 5.57 -0.10 -6.10
N SER A 124 5.36 0.62 -7.20
CA SER A 124 4.04 0.90 -7.75
C SER A 124 3.27 -0.37 -8.10
N ARG A 125 3.93 -1.38 -8.70
CA ARG A 125 3.29 -2.67 -9.07
C ARG A 125 2.71 -3.38 -7.85
N TYR A 126 3.40 -3.26 -6.73
CA TYR A 126 3.03 -3.84 -5.44
C TYR A 126 2.12 -2.93 -4.59
N ARG A 127 1.71 -1.78 -5.14
CA ARG A 127 1.00 -0.71 -4.43
C ARG A 127 1.70 -0.32 -3.13
N LEU A 128 3.03 -0.41 -3.09
CA LEU A 128 3.81 0.11 -1.99
C LEU A 128 3.86 1.63 -2.09
N PRO A 129 3.81 2.36 -0.96
CA PRO A 129 4.04 3.79 -0.95
C PRO A 129 5.39 4.13 -1.58
N ALA A 130 5.44 5.25 -2.30
CA ALA A 130 6.70 5.76 -2.82
C ALA A 130 7.70 5.95 -1.68
N PRO A 131 8.92 5.39 -1.78
CA PRO A 131 9.90 5.51 -0.71
C PRO A 131 10.36 6.97 -0.59
N VAL A 132 10.48 7.44 0.65
CA VAL A 132 11.08 8.76 0.93
C VAL A 132 12.57 8.76 0.57
N ARG A 133 13.18 9.95 0.51
CA ARG A 133 14.59 10.11 0.13
C ARG A 133 15.50 9.18 0.95
N ASN A 134 16.50 8.60 0.29
CA ASN A 134 17.46 7.64 0.87
C ASN A 134 16.84 6.36 1.44
N HIS A 135 15.57 6.07 1.17
CA HIS A 135 14.95 4.80 1.50
C HIS A 135 14.73 3.96 0.26
N ARG A 136 14.80 2.64 0.43
CA ARG A 136 14.50 1.66 -0.61
C ARG A 136 13.66 0.54 -0.01
N TRP A 137 12.69 0.07 -0.78
CA TRP A 137 12.02 -1.19 -0.49
C TRP A 137 12.98 -2.32 -0.80
N ILE A 138 13.19 -3.19 0.17
CA ILE A 138 14.12 -4.31 0.12
C ILE A 138 13.32 -5.59 0.36
N ARG A 139 13.55 -6.63 -0.45
CA ARG A 139 13.03 -7.96 -0.16
C ARG A 139 13.91 -8.62 0.88
N TYR A 140 13.29 -9.20 1.90
CA TYR A 140 13.97 -10.01 2.90
C TYR A 140 13.14 -11.27 3.16
N GLY A 141 13.57 -12.42 2.65
CA GLY A 141 12.75 -13.63 2.67
C GLY A 141 11.45 -13.43 1.87
N ASN A 142 10.32 -13.66 2.55
CA ASN A 142 8.98 -13.37 2.03
C ASN A 142 8.47 -11.99 2.46
N ASP A 143 9.27 -11.21 3.17
CA ASP A 143 8.90 -9.88 3.64
C ASP A 143 9.38 -8.81 2.67
N VAL A 144 8.76 -7.63 2.75
CA VAL A 144 9.29 -6.41 2.16
C VAL A 144 9.49 -5.35 3.25
N VAL A 145 10.67 -4.75 3.26
CA VAL A 145 11.12 -3.85 4.32
C VAL A 145 11.61 -2.54 3.71
N LEU A 146 11.20 -1.41 4.30
CA LEU A 146 11.69 -0.10 3.90
C LEU A 146 12.96 0.19 4.69
N VAL A 147 14.09 0.29 4.02
CA VAL A 147 15.40 0.49 4.65
C VAL A 147 15.98 1.83 4.23
N ASN A 148 16.48 2.60 5.19
CA ASN A 148 17.35 3.73 4.91
C ASN A 148 18.72 3.20 4.46
N VAL A 149 19.08 3.40 3.19
CA VAL A 149 20.29 2.79 2.61
C VAL A 149 21.60 3.40 3.13
N HIS A 150 21.55 4.56 3.77
CA HIS A 150 22.72 5.18 4.39
C HIS A 150 23.02 4.59 5.77
N THR A 151 21.98 4.30 6.56
CA THR A 151 22.14 3.84 7.95
C THR A 151 21.91 2.32 8.13
N GLY A 152 21.25 1.68 7.17
CA GLY A 152 20.77 0.29 7.25
C GLY A 152 19.54 0.11 8.15
N ARG A 153 18.94 1.19 8.66
CA ARG A 153 17.80 1.12 9.57
C ARG A 153 16.49 0.87 8.85
N VAL A 154 15.68 -0.02 9.41
CA VAL A 154 14.33 -0.34 8.94
C VAL A 154 13.35 0.72 9.42
N ALA A 155 12.65 1.35 8.49
CA ALA A 155 11.58 2.31 8.76
C ALA A 155 10.18 1.66 8.76
N GLN A 156 10.00 0.60 7.97
CA GLN A 156 8.71 -0.10 7.84
C GLN A 156 8.92 -1.56 7.46
N VAL A 157 8.01 -2.43 7.90
CA VAL A 157 8.02 -3.87 7.60
C VAL A 157 6.63 -4.30 7.18
N TYR A 158 6.55 -5.07 6.10
CA TYR A 158 5.37 -5.84 5.73
C TYR A 158 5.75 -7.32 5.65
N SER A 159 5.28 -8.08 6.63
CA SER A 159 5.59 -9.51 6.75
C SER A 159 4.70 -10.37 5.86
N GLY A 160 5.24 -11.48 5.36
CA GLY A 160 4.53 -12.41 4.46
C GLY A 160 4.00 -11.72 3.20
N PHE A 161 4.77 -10.76 2.70
CA PHE A 161 4.40 -9.91 1.57
C PHE A 161 4.42 -10.66 0.24
N PHE A 162 5.40 -11.52 0.05
CA PHE A 162 5.55 -12.43 -1.07
C PHE A 162 5.21 -13.87 -0.63
N TRP A 163 4.88 -14.73 -1.59
CA TRP A 163 4.70 -16.17 -1.40
C TRP A 163 5.19 -16.98 -2.60
#